data_AF-X0T233-F1
#
_entry.id   AF-X0T233-F1
#
_cell.length_a   1.000
_cell.length_b   1.000
_cell.length_c   1.000
_cell.angle_alpha   90.00
_cell.angle_beta   90.00
_cell.angle_gamma   90.00
#
_symmetry.space_group_name_H-M   'P 1'
#
loop_
_entity.id
_entity.type
_entity.pdbx_description
1 polymer ?
#
loop_
_entity_poly.entity_id
_entity_poly.type
_entity_poly.pdbx_seq_one_letter_code
_entity_poly.pdbx_strand_id
1 'polypeptide(L)'
;DYRRHGAIVENAMIYPSGTFDLCDDRFTPNSRASYPLTYLSNIKASSRGRHPKTILFLTADANGVLPPIAKLTREQAMLWFLMGYTSKLAGTETGIIEPKTTFSRFFGEPFMPRNPDVYARMLGEKLDQHGTQVYLMNTGWSGGPYGESDRMDITLTREMVHAALSGKLADVEYIEDATFHVLVPQTCPGVRSEILNPRNTWKDKAAYNKRATKLAAEFGAHFDKAYGNKGIDPVVAAQCPGK
;
A
#
# COMPACT_ATOMS: atom_id res chain seq x y z
N ASP A 1 0.75 -35.63 7.10
CA ASP A 1 -0.17 -35.76 5.95
C ASP A 1 -0.16 -34.54 5.06
N TYR A 2 0.78 -34.43 4.11
CA TYR A 2 0.40 -34.03 2.76
C TYR A 2 -0.26 -32.66 2.47
N ARG A 3 -1.52 -32.50 2.84
CA ARG A 3 -2.09 -31.20 3.26
C ARG A 3 -1.57 -30.83 4.69
N ARG A 4 -0.28 -31.21 4.83
CA ARG A 4 0.78 -31.42 5.84
C ARG A 4 2.08 -32.06 5.14
N HIS A 5 2.41 -31.79 3.83
CA HIS A 5 3.65 -32.01 2.98
C HIS A 5 3.52 -31.60 1.46
N GLY A 6 4.56 -31.28 0.69
CA GLY A 6 4.40 -30.89 -0.74
C GLY A 6 4.02 -29.42 -0.95
N ALA A 7 4.12 -28.62 0.12
CA ALA A 7 4.59 -27.26 -0.06
C ALA A 7 6.02 -27.32 -0.60
N ILE A 8 6.35 -26.46 -1.55
CA ILE A 8 7.70 -26.25 -2.04
C ILE A 8 8.23 -25.04 -1.28
N VAL A 9 9.32 -25.22 -0.53
CA VAL A 9 10.02 -24.12 0.14
C VAL A 9 11.28 -23.81 -0.65
N GLU A 10 11.40 -22.57 -1.08
CA GLU A 10 12.46 -22.05 -1.95
C GLU A 10 13.34 -21.10 -1.14
N ASN A 11 14.65 -21.38 -1.14
CA ASN A 11 15.71 -20.54 -0.56
C ASN A 11 15.56 -20.19 0.94
N ALA A 12 14.83 -20.98 1.73
CA ALA A 12 14.85 -20.90 3.19
C ALA A 12 15.87 -21.89 3.77
N MET A 13 16.60 -21.48 4.80
CA MET A 13 17.52 -22.37 5.51
C MET A 13 16.74 -23.45 6.27
N ILE A 14 17.22 -24.69 6.21
CA ILE A 14 16.65 -25.83 6.94
C ILE A 14 17.75 -26.49 7.76
N TYR A 15 17.49 -26.70 9.05
CA TYR A 15 18.38 -27.44 9.93
C TYR A 15 18.29 -28.95 9.67
N PRO A 16 19.29 -29.77 10.05
CA PRO A 16 19.22 -31.23 9.96
C PRO A 16 18.01 -31.85 10.69
N SER A 17 17.41 -31.14 11.65
CA SER A 17 16.16 -31.50 12.32
C SER A 17 14.91 -31.41 11.44
N GLY A 18 15.01 -30.79 10.26
CA GLY A 18 13.87 -30.46 9.39
C GLY A 18 13.18 -29.13 9.73
N THR A 19 13.67 -28.39 10.73
CA THR A 19 13.14 -27.07 11.10
C THR A 19 13.65 -26.00 10.14
N PHE A 20 12.76 -25.14 9.65
CA PHE A 20 13.15 -23.96 8.88
C PHE A 20 13.61 -22.84 9.81
N ASP A 21 14.70 -22.17 9.43
CA ASP A 21 15.02 -20.84 9.94
C ASP A 21 14.38 -19.80 9.02
N LEU A 22 13.28 -19.21 9.46
CA LEU A 22 12.56 -18.19 8.68
C LEU A 22 13.17 -16.79 8.81
N CYS A 23 14.17 -16.63 9.67
CA CYS A 23 14.91 -15.38 9.87
C CYS A 23 16.26 -15.37 9.15
N ASP A 24 16.71 -16.51 8.63
CA ASP A 24 17.98 -16.60 7.89
C ASP A 24 17.80 -16.19 6.42
N ASP A 25 18.54 -15.16 6.01
CA ASP A 25 18.51 -14.56 4.68
C ASP A 25 19.81 -14.76 3.89
N ARG A 26 20.70 -15.67 4.33
CA ARG A 26 22.04 -15.83 3.74
C ARG A 26 22.03 -16.15 2.24
N PHE A 27 20.97 -16.81 1.77
CA PHE A 27 20.75 -17.07 0.35
C PHE A 27 20.03 -15.90 -0.32
N THR A 28 18.96 -15.42 0.30
CA THR A 28 18.17 -14.27 -0.16
C THR A 28 17.19 -13.82 0.93
N PRO A 29 16.89 -12.51 1.03
CA PRO A 29 15.78 -12.00 1.86
C PRO A 29 14.39 -12.30 1.28
N ASN A 30 14.30 -12.94 0.10
CA ASN A 30 13.06 -13.29 -0.59
C ASN A 30 12.87 -14.83 -0.62
N SER A 31 12.98 -15.48 0.53
CA SER A 31 12.59 -16.89 0.68
C SER A 31 11.08 -17.05 0.45
N ARG A 32 10.66 -18.18 -0.14
CA ARG A 32 9.26 -18.38 -0.58
C ARG A 32 8.75 -19.77 -0.22
N ALA A 33 7.43 -19.87 -0.09
CA ALA A 33 6.74 -21.14 -0.04
C ALA A 33 5.58 -21.14 -1.03
N SER A 34 5.50 -22.18 -1.87
CA SER A 34 4.37 -22.43 -2.76
C SER A 34 3.59 -23.64 -2.25
N TYR A 35 2.27 -23.53 -2.14
CA TYR A 35 1.42 -24.60 -1.65
C TYR A 35 0.02 -24.53 -2.29
N PRO A 36 -0.68 -25.67 -2.43
CA PRO A 36 -2.06 -25.68 -2.89
C PRO A 36 -2.99 -24.86 -1.98
N LEU A 37 -3.93 -24.12 -2.56
CA LEU A 37 -4.91 -23.31 -1.80
C LEU A 37 -5.67 -24.15 -0.75
N THR A 38 -5.89 -25.44 -1.03
CA THR A 38 -6.52 -26.42 -0.13
C THR A 38 -5.78 -26.64 1.20
N TYR A 39 -4.59 -26.07 1.40
CA TYR A 39 -3.85 -26.16 2.67
C TYR A 39 -4.36 -25.12 3.68
N LEU A 40 -5.15 -24.14 3.23
CA LEU A 40 -5.81 -23.17 4.09
C LEU A 40 -7.21 -23.68 4.50
N SER A 41 -7.53 -23.56 5.79
CA SER A 41 -8.80 -24.03 6.36
C SER A 41 -9.98 -23.10 6.07
N ASN A 42 -9.72 -21.82 5.85
CA ASN A 42 -10.74 -20.80 5.62
C ASN A 42 -10.68 -20.27 4.18
N ILE A 43 -11.15 -21.09 3.24
CA ILE A 43 -11.21 -20.76 1.81
C ILE A 43 -12.61 -21.00 1.26
N LYS A 44 -12.92 -20.34 0.14
CA LYS A 44 -14.06 -20.74 -0.68
C LYS A 44 -13.66 -21.92 -1.56
N ALA A 45 -14.61 -22.83 -1.80
CA ALA A 45 -14.42 -23.91 -2.77
C ALA A 45 -14.16 -23.39 -4.20
N SER A 46 -14.79 -22.25 -4.57
CA SER A 46 -14.54 -21.55 -5.83
C SER A 46 -13.69 -20.30 -5.62
N SER A 47 -12.70 -20.05 -6.48
CA SER A 47 -11.90 -18.81 -6.52
C SER A 47 -12.65 -17.59 -7.09
N ARG A 48 -13.97 -17.51 -6.87
CA ARG A 48 -14.85 -16.43 -7.34
C ARG A 48 -15.56 -15.76 -6.17
N GLY A 49 -15.65 -14.45 -6.23
CA GLY A 49 -16.35 -13.60 -5.26
C GLY A 49 -17.54 -12.88 -5.87
N ARG A 50 -18.21 -12.06 -5.04
CA ARG A 50 -19.11 -11.01 -5.53
C ARG A 50 -18.28 -9.77 -5.90
N HIS A 51 -18.93 -8.76 -6.48
CA HIS A 51 -18.28 -7.47 -6.70
C HIS A 51 -17.73 -6.88 -5.38
N PRO A 52 -16.49 -6.35 -5.36
CA PRO A 52 -15.90 -5.80 -4.14
C PRO A 52 -16.72 -4.61 -3.61
N LYS A 53 -17.05 -4.64 -2.32
CA LYS A 53 -17.61 -3.46 -1.63
C LYS A 53 -16.52 -2.50 -1.15
N THR A 54 -15.33 -3.05 -0.89
CA THR A 54 -14.16 -2.32 -0.41
C THR A 54 -12.92 -2.79 -1.17
N ILE A 55 -12.07 -1.85 -1.60
CA ILE A 55 -10.74 -2.09 -2.16
C ILE A 55 -9.72 -1.42 -1.24
N LEU A 56 -8.61 -2.13 -1.00
CA LEU A 56 -7.48 -1.62 -0.22
C LEU A 56 -6.26 -1.54 -1.12
N PHE A 57 -5.68 -0.35 -1.26
CA PHE A 57 -4.37 -0.16 -1.86
C PHE A 57 -3.32 -0.19 -0.76
N LEU A 58 -2.41 -1.15 -0.83
CA LEU A 58 -1.34 -1.30 0.15
C LEU A 58 -0.10 -0.58 -0.37
N THR A 59 0.41 0.35 0.43
CA THR A 59 1.68 1.01 0.16
C THR A 59 2.60 0.81 1.36
N ALA A 60 3.85 0.43 1.11
CA ALA A 60 4.89 0.45 2.13
C ALA A 60 5.65 1.76 2.02
N ASP A 61 5.21 2.80 2.74
CA ASP A 61 5.87 4.10 2.72
C ASP A 61 7.07 4.11 3.68
N ALA A 62 8.29 4.10 3.14
CA ALA A 62 9.52 4.21 3.92
C ALA A 62 9.91 5.65 4.25
N ASN A 63 9.19 6.64 3.71
CA ASN A 63 9.34 8.03 4.13
C ASN A 63 8.61 8.31 5.45
N GLY A 64 7.58 7.51 5.79
CA GLY A 64 6.80 7.62 7.02
C GLY A 64 5.89 8.85 7.10
N VAL A 65 5.44 9.34 5.94
CA VAL A 65 4.65 10.57 5.81
C VAL A 65 3.21 10.31 5.38
N LEU A 66 2.90 9.14 4.84
CA LEU A 66 1.51 8.78 4.52
C LEU A 66 0.72 8.36 5.76
N PRO A 67 -0.57 8.72 5.83
CA PRO A 67 -1.43 8.30 6.94
C PRO A 67 -1.56 6.77 6.99
N PRO A 68 -1.74 6.17 8.18
CA PRO A 68 -1.96 4.74 8.33
C PRO A 68 -3.08 4.18 7.46
N ILE A 69 -4.16 4.95 7.34
CA ILE A 69 -5.32 4.67 6.49
C ILE A 69 -5.90 5.98 5.98
N ALA A 70 -6.30 6.03 4.73
CA ALA A 70 -7.07 7.13 4.17
C ALA A 70 -8.17 6.62 3.23
N LYS A 71 -9.33 7.27 3.23
CA LYS A 71 -10.38 7.05 2.24
C LYS A 71 -10.01 7.82 0.98
N LEU A 72 -10.24 7.21 -0.18
CA LEU A 72 -10.02 7.85 -1.47
C LEU A 72 -11.37 8.15 -2.12
N THR A 73 -11.49 9.33 -2.69
CA THR A 73 -12.53 9.60 -3.70
C THR A 73 -12.26 8.75 -4.93
N ARG A 74 -13.21 8.74 -5.86
CA ARG A 74 -13.09 8.01 -7.13
C ARG A 74 -11.85 8.46 -7.91
N GLU A 75 -11.66 9.77 -8.07
CA GLU A 75 -10.55 10.36 -8.83
C GLU A 75 -9.22 10.08 -8.13
N GLN A 76 -9.18 10.21 -6.80
CA GLN A 76 -8.01 9.84 -6.00
C GLN A 76 -7.69 8.36 -6.16
N ALA A 77 -8.68 7.46 -6.10
CA ALA A 77 -8.46 6.03 -6.29
C ALA A 77 -7.87 5.71 -7.67
N MET A 78 -8.37 6.36 -8.73
CA MET A 78 -7.83 6.20 -10.09
C MET A 78 -6.38 6.68 -10.19
N LEU A 79 -6.06 7.82 -9.57
CA LEU A 79 -4.69 8.33 -9.52
C LEU A 79 -3.77 7.39 -8.73
N TRP A 80 -4.13 7.04 -7.49
CA TRP A 80 -3.29 6.22 -6.63
C TRP A 80 -3.06 4.84 -7.23
N PHE A 81 -4.06 4.29 -7.94
CA PHE A 81 -3.91 3.09 -8.76
C PHE A 81 -2.93 3.29 -9.92
N LEU A 82 -3.03 4.40 -10.65
CA LEU A 82 -2.11 4.74 -11.74
C LEU A 82 -0.67 4.94 -11.27
N MET A 83 -0.47 5.61 -10.14
CA MET A 83 0.85 5.88 -9.57
C MET A 83 1.46 4.62 -8.96
N GLY A 84 0.67 3.81 -8.24
CA GLY A 84 1.12 2.58 -7.63
C GLY A 84 2.35 2.77 -6.74
N TYR A 85 2.31 3.78 -5.87
CA TYR A 85 3.43 4.15 -5.02
C TYR A 85 3.74 3.09 -3.95
N THR A 86 5.02 2.78 -3.81
CA THR A 86 5.60 2.01 -2.71
C THR A 86 7.07 2.41 -2.52
N SER A 87 7.75 1.88 -1.51
CA SER A 87 9.18 2.06 -1.31
C SER A 87 9.92 0.76 -1.53
N LYS A 88 11.07 0.83 -2.20
CA LYS A 88 12.07 -0.23 -2.17
C LYS A 88 12.93 -0.08 -0.93
N LEU A 89 13.05 -1.15 -0.14
CA LEU A 89 13.81 -1.17 1.09
C LEU A 89 15.29 -1.42 0.82
N ALA A 90 16.15 -0.75 1.60
CA ALA A 90 17.57 -1.04 1.64
C ALA A 90 17.80 -2.53 1.95
N GLY A 91 18.72 -3.17 1.22
CA GLY A 91 19.04 -4.60 1.39
C GLY A 91 18.19 -5.61 0.61
N THR A 92 17.07 -5.20 -0.01
CA THR A 92 16.25 -6.10 -0.85
C THR A 92 16.69 -6.14 -2.32
N GLU A 93 17.51 -5.17 -2.75
CA GLU A 93 18.17 -5.13 -4.06
C GLU A 93 19.62 -4.64 -3.90
N THR A 94 20.55 -5.20 -4.69
CA THR A 94 21.98 -4.88 -4.63
C THR A 94 22.23 -3.36 -4.81
N GLY A 95 22.82 -2.71 -3.81
CA GLY A 95 23.26 -1.31 -3.89
C GLY A 95 22.30 -0.24 -3.35
N ILE A 96 21.17 -0.61 -2.73
CA ILE A 96 20.25 0.35 -2.10
C ILE A 96 20.64 0.57 -0.63
N ILE A 97 21.16 1.77 -0.31
CA ILE A 97 21.58 2.18 1.05
C ILE A 97 20.47 2.98 1.75
N GLU A 98 19.70 3.79 1.01
CA GLU A 98 18.56 4.56 1.51
C GLU A 98 17.26 4.10 0.84
N PRO A 99 16.11 4.17 1.53
CA PRO A 99 14.82 3.80 0.94
C PRO A 99 14.53 4.65 -0.29
N LYS A 100 14.18 3.98 -1.39
CA LYS A 100 13.92 4.63 -2.67
C LYS A 100 12.44 4.58 -3.01
N THR A 101 11.87 5.76 -3.22
CA THR A 101 10.53 5.94 -3.79
C THR A 101 10.42 5.16 -5.11
N THR A 102 9.40 4.32 -5.21
CA THR A 102 9.13 3.48 -6.37
C THR A 102 7.67 3.63 -6.76
N PHE A 103 7.45 3.88 -8.05
CA PHE A 103 6.13 3.93 -8.64
C PHE A 103 6.00 2.74 -9.58
N SER A 104 5.14 1.80 -9.21
CA SER A 104 4.83 0.61 -10.01
C SER A 104 3.35 0.67 -10.32
N ARG A 105 3.01 1.29 -11.46
CA ARG A 105 1.62 1.49 -11.87
C ARG A 105 0.77 0.25 -11.66
N PHE A 106 -0.42 0.47 -11.14
CA PHE A 106 -1.40 -0.58 -10.81
C PHE A 106 -0.92 -1.58 -9.75
N PHE A 107 0.13 -1.22 -9.00
CA PHE A 107 0.83 -2.09 -8.05
C PHE A 107 1.41 -3.36 -8.69
N GLY A 108 1.66 -3.33 -10.02
CA GLY A 108 1.99 -4.51 -10.80
C GLY A 108 2.52 -4.21 -12.20
N GLU A 109 3.23 -3.10 -12.36
CA GLU A 109 3.70 -2.60 -13.67
C GLU A 109 4.30 -3.68 -14.59
N PRO A 110 5.19 -4.57 -14.13
CA PRO A 110 5.84 -5.55 -15.01
C PRO A 110 4.89 -6.53 -15.71
N PHE A 111 3.64 -6.63 -15.24
CA PHE A 111 2.66 -7.63 -15.72
C PHE A 111 1.52 -7.00 -16.53
N MET A 112 1.62 -5.71 -16.88
CA MET A 112 0.51 -4.92 -17.42
C MET A 112 0.73 -4.59 -18.91
N PRO A 113 0.22 -5.42 -19.85
CA PRO A 113 0.55 -5.31 -21.28
C PRO A 113 -0.16 -4.18 -22.05
N ARG A 114 -1.11 -3.46 -21.42
CA ARG A 114 -1.90 -2.40 -22.09
C ARG A 114 -1.44 -1.03 -21.62
N ASN A 115 -1.88 -0.01 -22.34
CA ASN A 115 -1.59 1.36 -21.96
C ASN A 115 -2.25 1.74 -20.62
N PRO A 116 -1.66 2.66 -19.84
CA PRO A 116 -2.13 2.98 -18.51
C PRO A 116 -3.58 3.49 -18.43
N ASP A 117 -4.00 4.29 -19.40
CA ASP A 117 -5.34 4.86 -19.51
C ASP A 117 -6.43 3.79 -19.55
N VAL A 118 -6.14 2.63 -20.18
CA VAL A 118 -7.09 1.51 -20.29
C VAL A 118 -7.42 0.95 -18.91
N TYR A 119 -6.40 0.65 -18.10
CA TYR A 119 -6.61 0.07 -16.77
C TYR A 119 -7.22 1.07 -15.78
N ALA A 120 -6.78 2.33 -15.82
CA ALA A 120 -7.35 3.38 -14.99
C ALA A 120 -8.84 3.59 -15.29
N ARG A 121 -9.21 3.67 -16.59
CA ARG A 121 -10.62 3.78 -17.01
C ARG A 121 -11.43 2.55 -16.59
N MET A 122 -10.91 1.34 -16.78
CA MET A 122 -11.59 0.11 -16.36
C MET A 122 -11.85 0.07 -14.85
N LEU A 123 -10.92 0.56 -14.03
CA LEU A 123 -11.14 0.69 -12.59
C LEU A 123 -12.25 1.72 -12.31
N GLY A 124 -12.18 2.91 -12.90
CA GLY A 124 -13.18 3.97 -12.72
C GLY A 124 -14.60 3.49 -13.05
N GLU A 125 -14.79 2.86 -14.21
CA GLU A 125 -16.07 2.28 -14.63
C GLU A 125 -16.60 1.24 -13.62
N LYS A 126 -15.72 0.45 -13.00
CA LYS A 126 -16.10 -0.55 -11.99
C LYS A 126 -16.44 0.07 -10.65
N LEU A 127 -15.76 1.15 -10.26
CA LEU A 127 -16.11 1.90 -9.04
C LEU A 127 -17.51 2.52 -9.19
N ASP A 128 -17.79 3.13 -10.33
CA ASP A 128 -19.09 3.75 -10.65
C ASP A 128 -20.22 2.72 -10.65
N GLN A 129 -19.97 1.55 -11.26
CA GLN A 129 -20.97 0.50 -11.37
C GLN A 129 -21.34 -0.13 -10.01
N HIS A 130 -20.43 -0.14 -9.04
CA HIS A 130 -20.56 -0.96 -7.83
C HIS A 130 -20.56 -0.17 -6.51
N GLY A 131 -20.31 1.14 -6.53
CA GLY A 131 -20.27 1.98 -5.32
C GLY A 131 -19.17 1.54 -4.34
N THR A 132 -18.09 0.95 -4.87
CA THR A 132 -17.00 0.37 -4.08
C THR A 132 -16.24 1.47 -3.34
N GLN A 133 -16.06 1.29 -2.03
CA GLN A 133 -15.23 2.18 -1.22
C GLN A 133 -13.75 1.82 -1.41
N VAL A 134 -12.88 2.82 -1.53
CA VAL A 134 -11.44 2.59 -1.72
C VAL A 134 -10.67 3.24 -0.58
N TYR A 135 -9.73 2.49 -0.01
CA TYR A 135 -8.84 2.98 1.04
C TYR A 135 -7.38 2.78 0.65
N LEU A 136 -6.56 3.78 0.92
CA LEU A 136 -5.10 3.68 0.92
C LEU A 136 -4.65 3.26 2.32
N MET A 137 -3.81 2.23 2.39
CA MET A 137 -3.27 1.69 3.63
C MET A 137 -1.75 1.78 3.61
N ASN A 138 -1.18 2.57 4.52
CA ASN A 138 0.25 2.50 4.77
C ASN A 138 0.54 1.22 5.58
N THR A 139 1.52 0.46 5.12
CA THR A 139 2.04 -0.78 5.74
C THR A 139 3.56 -0.72 5.89
N GLY A 140 4.11 0.47 5.65
CA GLY A 140 5.51 0.84 5.82
C GLY A 140 5.74 1.42 7.21
N TRP A 141 6.32 2.62 7.26
CA TRP A 141 6.80 3.25 8.49
C TRP A 141 5.89 4.38 8.94
N SER A 142 5.96 4.73 10.22
CA SER A 142 5.30 5.88 10.80
C SER A 142 6.17 6.47 11.92
N GLY A 143 6.11 7.79 12.11
CA GLY A 143 6.87 8.49 13.14
C GLY A 143 8.28 8.91 12.75
N GLY A 144 8.71 8.57 11.54
CA GLY A 144 9.98 8.93 10.94
C GLY A 144 10.21 8.15 9.64
N PRO A 145 11.35 8.34 8.96
CA PRO A 145 11.74 7.48 7.85
C PRO A 145 12.21 6.10 8.35
N TYR A 146 12.35 5.14 7.43
CA TYR A 146 13.05 3.88 7.67
C TYR A 146 14.43 4.12 8.28
N GLY A 147 14.80 3.33 9.29
CA GLY A 147 16.06 3.45 10.04
C GLY A 147 15.98 4.40 11.25
N GLU A 148 15.00 5.30 11.28
CA GLU A 148 14.76 6.23 12.41
C GLU A 148 13.42 5.98 13.10
N SER A 149 12.61 5.07 12.57
CA SER A 149 11.27 4.75 13.05
C SER A 149 10.93 3.28 12.86
N ASP A 150 9.83 2.88 13.50
CA ASP A 150 9.31 1.53 13.42
C ASP A 150 8.35 1.35 12.24
N ARG A 151 8.36 0.13 11.71
CA ARG A 151 7.33 -0.30 10.77
C ARG A 151 5.98 -0.35 11.50
N MET A 152 4.90 -0.04 10.79
CA MET A 152 3.56 -0.07 11.35
C MET A 152 3.23 -1.43 11.97
N ASP A 153 2.72 -1.40 13.20
CA ASP A 153 2.29 -2.59 13.92
C ASP A 153 1.20 -3.31 13.11
N ILE A 154 1.43 -4.60 12.86
CA ILE A 154 0.52 -5.45 12.09
C ILE A 154 -0.84 -5.60 12.78
N THR A 155 -0.89 -5.51 14.11
CA THR A 155 -2.12 -5.53 14.90
C THR A 155 -2.97 -4.31 14.60
N LEU A 156 -2.37 -3.12 14.62
CA LEU A 156 -3.07 -1.88 14.25
C LEU A 156 -3.51 -1.90 12.79
N THR A 157 -2.65 -2.38 11.90
CA THR A 157 -2.99 -2.56 10.47
C THR A 157 -4.22 -3.45 10.31
N ARG A 158 -4.31 -4.56 11.06
CA ARG A 158 -5.46 -5.47 11.04
C ARG A 158 -6.73 -4.82 11.59
N GLU A 159 -6.65 -4.01 12.65
CA GLU A 159 -7.80 -3.24 13.15
C GLU A 159 -8.33 -2.27 12.10
N MET A 160 -7.46 -1.53 11.42
CA MET A 160 -7.85 -0.61 10.33
C MET A 160 -8.45 -1.35 9.13
N VAL A 161 -7.86 -2.47 8.72
CA VAL A 161 -8.42 -3.34 7.68
C VAL A 161 -9.81 -3.84 8.09
N HIS A 162 -9.98 -4.29 9.33
CA HIS A 162 -11.27 -4.73 9.83
C HIS A 162 -12.30 -3.59 9.84
N ALA A 163 -11.90 -2.39 10.28
CA ALA A 163 -12.77 -1.20 10.28
C ALA A 163 -13.22 -0.82 8.86
N ALA A 164 -12.31 -0.85 7.88
CA ALA A 164 -12.62 -0.57 6.48
C ALA A 164 -13.55 -1.64 5.86
N LEU A 165 -13.27 -2.93 6.09
CA LEU A 165 -14.06 -4.04 5.53
C LEU A 165 -15.43 -4.19 6.19
N SER A 166 -15.58 -3.80 7.46
CA SER A 166 -16.85 -3.82 8.19
C SER A 166 -17.71 -2.57 7.96
N GLY A 167 -17.21 -1.57 7.22
CA GLY A 167 -17.94 -0.32 6.94
C GLY A 167 -17.92 0.68 8.11
N LYS A 168 -17.20 0.41 9.20
CA LYS A 168 -17.10 1.30 10.36
C LYS A 168 -16.42 2.64 10.07
N LEU A 169 -15.75 2.75 8.92
CA LEU A 169 -15.13 3.98 8.42
C LEU A 169 -15.99 4.67 7.36
N ALA A 170 -17.21 4.23 7.06
CA ALA A 170 -18.00 4.84 5.99
C ALA A 170 -18.36 6.30 6.29
N ASP A 171 -18.79 6.55 7.54
CA ASP A 171 -19.46 7.79 7.98
C ASP A 171 -18.72 8.52 9.13
N VAL A 172 -17.43 8.24 9.31
CA VAL A 172 -16.60 8.99 10.26
C VAL A 172 -16.24 10.36 9.69
N GLU A 173 -15.85 11.30 10.55
CA GLU A 173 -15.30 12.57 10.11
C GLU A 173 -13.95 12.36 9.40
N TYR A 174 -13.77 13.07 8.29
CA TYR A 174 -12.56 13.04 7.47
C TYR A 174 -11.99 14.45 7.33
N ILE A 175 -10.66 14.55 7.40
CA ILE A 175 -9.93 15.76 7.04
C ILE A 175 -9.04 15.43 5.85
N GLU A 176 -9.08 16.28 4.83
CA GLU A 176 -8.21 16.14 3.67
C GLU A 176 -6.76 16.48 4.05
N ASP A 177 -5.85 15.57 3.69
CA ASP A 177 -4.43 15.89 3.63
C ASP A 177 -4.15 16.71 2.36
N ALA A 178 -3.85 17.99 2.54
CA ALA A 178 -3.63 18.92 1.43
C ALA A 178 -2.35 18.65 0.63
N THR A 179 -1.43 17.81 1.12
CA THR A 179 -0.19 17.47 0.42
C THR A 179 -0.40 16.29 -0.52
N PHE A 180 -1.17 15.30 -0.06
CA PHE A 180 -1.35 14.02 -0.76
C PHE A 180 -2.74 13.84 -1.38
N HIS A 181 -3.66 14.77 -1.14
CA HIS A 181 -5.05 14.73 -1.60
C HIS A 181 -5.72 13.40 -1.23
N VAL A 182 -5.73 13.09 0.07
CA VAL A 182 -6.38 11.89 0.62
C VAL A 182 -7.20 12.25 1.85
N LEU A 183 -8.29 11.52 2.09
CA LEU A 183 -9.19 11.79 3.21
C LEU A 183 -8.76 10.96 4.43
N VAL A 184 -8.20 11.62 5.45
CA VAL A 184 -7.73 10.98 6.69
C VAL A 184 -8.85 10.92 7.71
N PRO A 185 -9.24 9.71 8.19
CA PRO A 185 -10.29 9.60 9.20
C PRO A 185 -9.80 10.18 10.53
N GLN A 186 -10.68 10.91 11.23
CA GLN A 186 -10.37 11.46 12.56
C GLN A 186 -10.48 10.42 13.68
N THR A 187 -11.19 9.32 13.42
CA THR A 187 -11.32 8.19 14.34
C THR A 187 -11.31 6.87 13.59
N CYS A 188 -10.79 5.82 14.25
CA CYS A 188 -10.87 4.45 13.78
C CYS A 188 -11.00 3.53 15.01
N PRO A 189 -12.03 2.67 15.09
CA PRO A 189 -12.18 1.75 16.22
C PRO A 189 -10.93 0.90 16.45
N GLY A 190 -10.52 0.75 17.71
CA GLY A 190 -9.32 -0.02 18.09
C GLY A 190 -8.00 0.70 17.81
N VAL A 191 -8.02 1.93 17.29
CA VAL A 191 -6.83 2.70 16.92
C VAL A 191 -6.87 4.08 17.57
N ARG A 192 -5.75 4.50 18.17
CA ARG A 192 -5.61 5.83 18.76
C ARG A 192 -5.66 6.92 17.68
N SER A 193 -6.55 7.90 17.82
CA SER A 193 -6.74 8.96 16.82
C SER A 193 -5.46 9.74 16.52
N GLU A 194 -4.56 9.89 17.50
CA GLU A 194 -3.32 10.62 17.32
C GLU A 194 -2.44 10.01 16.22
N ILE A 195 -2.48 8.69 16.02
CA ILE A 195 -1.63 8.04 15.03
C ILE A 195 -2.19 8.14 13.61
N LEU A 196 -3.49 8.42 13.45
CA LEU A 196 -4.15 8.53 12.14
C LEU A 196 -3.60 9.70 11.32
N ASN A 197 -3.18 10.77 12.01
CA ASN A 197 -2.41 11.85 11.39
C ASN A 197 -0.91 11.56 11.55
N PRO A 198 -0.18 11.23 10.48
CA PRO A 198 1.22 10.81 10.56
C PRO A 198 2.09 11.94 11.12
N ARG A 199 1.76 13.21 10.86
CA ARG A 199 2.47 14.36 11.44
C ARG A 199 2.54 14.29 12.96
N ASN A 200 1.50 13.80 13.62
CA ASN A 200 1.46 13.70 15.08
C ASN A 200 2.46 12.68 15.64
N THR A 201 2.82 11.67 14.86
CA THR A 201 3.75 10.60 15.27
C THR A 201 5.23 11.02 15.19
N TRP A 202 5.55 12.07 14.43
CA TRP A 202 6.92 12.57 14.29
C TRP A 202 7.32 13.43 15.49
N LYS A 203 8.54 13.23 16.02
CA LYS A 203 9.09 14.10 17.07
C LYS A 203 9.33 15.52 16.54
N ASP A 204 9.93 15.64 15.36
CA ASP A 204 10.16 16.90 14.67
C ASP A 204 9.12 17.10 13.54
N LYS A 205 8.20 18.06 13.74
CA LYS A 205 7.15 18.37 12.76
C LYS A 205 7.68 19.09 11.52
N ALA A 206 8.79 19.82 11.63
CA ALA A 206 9.41 20.48 10.50
C ALA A 206 10.13 19.45 9.61
N ALA A 207 10.77 18.43 10.22
CA ALA A 207 11.33 17.29 9.49
C ALA A 207 10.24 16.52 8.73
N TYR A 208 9.08 16.26 9.37
CA TYR A 208 7.91 15.68 8.69
C TYR A 208 7.51 16.51 7.47
N ASN A 209 7.28 17.82 7.64
CA ASN A 209 6.83 18.70 6.57
C ASN A 209 7.82 18.68 5.39
N LYS A 210 9.11 18.82 5.66
CA LYS A 210 10.16 18.77 4.62
C LYS A 210 10.15 17.45 3.87
N ARG A 211 9.96 16.33 4.56
CA ARG A 211 9.89 14.99 3.94
C ARG A 211 8.63 14.80 3.12
N ALA A 212 7.48 15.25 3.63
CA ALA A 212 6.19 15.18 2.93
C ALA A 212 6.22 16.01 1.65
N THR A 213 6.73 17.25 1.69
CA THR A 213 6.92 18.10 0.50
C THR A 213 7.85 17.46 -0.52
N LYS A 214 8.96 16.84 -0.07
CA LYS A 214 9.88 16.13 -0.95
C LYS A 214 9.18 14.96 -1.66
N LEU A 215 8.44 14.13 -0.93
CA LEU A 215 7.72 13.01 -1.51
C LEU A 215 6.64 13.50 -2.51
N ALA A 216 5.88 14.54 -2.16
CA ALA A 216 4.90 15.12 -3.07
C ALA A 216 5.53 15.63 -4.38
N ALA A 217 6.70 16.27 -4.30
CA ALA A 217 7.44 16.67 -5.49
C ALA A 217 7.90 15.47 -6.34
N GLU A 218 8.29 14.35 -5.71
CA GLU A 218 8.64 13.10 -6.41
C GLU A 218 7.43 12.49 -7.13
N PHE A 219 6.23 12.55 -6.53
CA PHE A 219 4.97 12.18 -7.18
C PHE A 219 4.70 13.02 -8.42
N GLY A 220 4.71 14.35 -8.29
CA GLY A 220 4.49 15.28 -9.40
C GLY A 220 5.48 15.07 -10.55
N ALA A 221 6.77 14.96 -10.23
CA ALA A 221 7.82 14.72 -11.22
C ALA A 221 7.68 13.36 -11.93
N HIS A 222 7.32 12.30 -11.19
CA HIS A 222 7.05 11.00 -11.80
C HIS A 222 5.82 11.06 -12.71
N PHE A 223 4.74 11.71 -12.27
CA PHE A 223 3.53 11.86 -13.05
C PHE A 223 3.80 12.56 -14.38
N ASP A 224 4.52 13.68 -14.37
CA ASP A 224 4.85 14.41 -15.60
C ASP A 224 5.66 13.55 -16.57
N LYS A 225 6.68 12.87 -16.04
CA LYS A 225 7.55 11.99 -16.84
C LYS A 225 6.80 10.80 -17.44
N ALA A 226 5.94 10.14 -16.66
CA ALA A 226 5.28 8.90 -17.07
C ALA A 226 3.98 9.14 -17.84
N TYR A 227 3.24 10.21 -17.49
CA TYR A 227 1.84 10.40 -17.86
C TYR A 227 1.50 11.75 -18.49
N GLY A 228 2.40 12.74 -18.49
CA GLY A 228 2.12 14.10 -18.99
C GLY A 228 1.53 14.15 -20.40
N ASN A 229 1.88 13.18 -21.27
CA ASN A 229 1.38 13.05 -22.64
C ASN A 229 0.54 11.78 -22.88
N LYS A 230 -0.04 11.20 -21.83
CA LYS A 230 -0.79 9.93 -21.91
C LYS A 230 -2.31 10.10 -21.90
N GLY A 231 -2.81 11.33 -22.00
CA GLY A 231 -4.24 11.62 -22.05
C GLY A 231 -4.97 11.21 -20.77
N ILE A 232 -4.30 11.31 -19.61
CA ILE A 232 -4.96 11.10 -18.32
C ILE A 232 -6.01 12.18 -18.12
N ASP A 233 -7.18 11.78 -17.64
CA ASP A 233 -8.29 12.68 -17.35
C ASP A 233 -7.81 13.83 -16.43
N PRO A 234 -8.04 15.11 -16.80
CA PRO A 234 -7.63 16.25 -15.97
C PRO A 234 -8.11 16.19 -14.52
N VAL A 235 -9.31 15.64 -14.24
CA VAL A 235 -9.80 15.57 -12.85
C VAL A 235 -9.02 14.56 -12.01
N VAL A 236 -8.49 13.51 -12.64
CA VAL A 236 -7.61 12.52 -12.02
C VAL A 236 -6.20 13.08 -11.87
N ALA A 237 -5.69 13.75 -12.90
CA ALA A 237 -4.38 14.40 -12.87
C ALA A 237 -4.28 15.46 -11.76
N ALA A 238 -5.37 16.20 -11.51
CA ALA A 238 -5.46 17.21 -10.45
C ALA A 238 -5.37 16.63 -9.02
N GLN A 239 -5.52 15.32 -8.84
CA GLN A 239 -5.33 14.69 -7.53
C GLN A 239 -3.84 14.42 -7.22
N CYS A 240 -2.93 14.65 -8.17
CA CYS A 240 -1.53 14.28 -8.03
C CYS A 240 -0.84 15.12 -6.96
N PRO A 241 -0.21 14.51 -5.94
CA PRO A 241 0.58 15.26 -4.98
C PRO A 241 1.62 16.13 -5.70
N GLY A 242 1.77 17.37 -5.23
CA GLY A 242 2.71 18.34 -5.79
C GLY A 242 2.24 19.02 -7.09
N LYS A 243 0.96 18.92 -7.45
CA LYS A 243 0.33 19.63 -8.56
C LYS A 243 -0.83 20.52 -8.12
#